data_AF-A0A9D6VTU5-F1
#
_entry.id   AF-A0A9D6VTU5-F1
#
_cell.length_a   1.000
_cell.length_b   1.000
_cell.length_c   1.000
_cell.angle_alpha   90.00
_cell.angle_beta   90.00
_cell.angle_gamma   90.00
#
_symmetry.space_group_name_H-M   'P 1'
#
loop_
_entity.id
_entity.type
_entity.pdbx_description
1 polymer ?
#
loop_
_entity_poly.entity_id
_entity_poly.type
_entity_poly.pdbx_seq_one_letter_code
_entity_poly.pdbx_strand_id
1 'polypeptide(L)' 'MRAVADCHREAAKVYRDMRSGKIEPQEGTRLVYVLGQITSMITAGELERRIAALEAMSDDEDA' A
#
# COMPACT_ATOMS: atom_id res chain seq x y z
N MET A 1 5.52 -7.00 5.88
CA MET A 1 5.12 -5.83 5.08
C MET A 1 4.74 -4.75 6.07
N ARG A 2 5.52 -3.67 6.19
CA ARG A 2 5.25 -2.58 7.14
C ARG A 2 5.09 -1.23 6.44
N ALA A 3 5.57 -1.09 5.20
CA ALA A 3 5.46 0.13 4.41
C ALA A 3 5.00 -0.18 2.97
N VAL A 4 4.45 0.84 2.29
CA VAL A 4 4.06 0.78 0.86
C VAL A 4 5.19 0.25 -0.03
N ALA A 5 6.43 0.65 0.25
CA ALA A 5 7.60 0.20 -0.49
C ALA A 5 7.81 -1.34 -0.42
N ASP A 6 7.45 -1.99 0.70
CA ASP A 6 7.49 -3.45 0.81
C ASP A 6 6.46 -4.10 -0.13
N CYS A 7 5.23 -3.57 -0.16
CA CYS A 7 4.16 -4.05 -1.03
C CYS A 7 4.56 -3.94 -2.50
N HIS A 8 5.13 -2.80 -2.90
CA HIS A 8 5.60 -2.58 -4.27
C HIS A 8 6.74 -3.52 -4.67
N ARG A 9 7.70 -3.77 -3.76
CA ARG A 9 8.79 -4.73 -4.02
C ARG A 9 8.25 -6.14 -4.25
N GLU A 10 7.31 -6.57 -3.42
CA GLU A 10 6.71 -7.90 -3.58
C GLU A 10 5.85 -7.98 -4.85
N ALA A 11 5.08 -6.93 -5.18
CA ALA A 11 4.29 -6.88 -6.41
C ALA A 11 5.18 -6.95 -7.65
N ALA A 12 6.31 -6.24 -7.65
CA ALA A 12 7.29 -6.29 -8.74
C ALA A 12 7.93 -7.69 -8.86
N LYS A 13 8.13 -8.39 -7.75
CA LYS A 13 8.61 -9.78 -7.75
C LYS A 13 7.57 -10.72 -8.35
N VAL A 14 6.32 -10.66 -7.90
CA VAL A 14 5.22 -11.47 -8.46
C VAL A 14 5.07 -11.23 -9.97
N TYR A 15 5.17 -9.98 -10.41
CA TYR A 15 5.17 -9.66 -11.84
C TYR A 15 6.32 -10.34 -12.61
N ARG A 16 7.55 -10.29 -12.09
CA ARG A 16 8.69 -10.96 -12.72
C ARG A 16 8.50 -12.48 -12.76
N ASP A 17 7.97 -13.06 -11.69
CA ASP A 17 7.72 -14.50 -11.62
C ASP A 17 6.65 -14.93 -12.63
N MET A 18 5.55 -14.16 -12.79
CA MET A 18 4.58 -14.35 -13.87
C MET A 18 5.22 -14.25 -15.25
N ARG A 19 6.02 -13.20 -15.50
CA ARG A 19 6.67 -12.97 -16.80
C ARG A 19 7.66 -14.08 -17.16
N SER A 20 8.30 -14.69 -16.15
CA SER A 20 9.22 -15.82 -16.34
C SER A 20 8.52 -17.19 -16.40
N GLY A 21 7.20 -17.24 -16.23
CA GLY A 21 6.42 -18.49 -16.24
C GLY A 21 6.54 -19.32 -14.96
N LYS A 22 7.11 -18.76 -13.88
CA LYS A 22 7.22 -19.44 -12.57
C LYS A 22 5.90 -19.49 -11.80
N ILE A 23 5.03 -18.52 -12.04
CA ILE A 23 3.69 -18.40 -11.46
C ILE A 23 2.72 -18.18 -12.62
N GLU A 24 1.54 -18.80 -12.54
CA GLU A 24 0.51 -18.61 -13.54
C GLU A 24 -0.05 -17.17 -13.47
N PRO A 25 -0.27 -16.48 -14.62
CA PRO A 25 -0.70 -15.08 -14.62
C PRO A 25 -1.96 -14.77 -13.83
N GLN A 26 -2.96 -15.65 -13.82
CA GLN A 26 -4.19 -15.49 -13.05
C GLN A 26 -3.92 -15.57 -11.54
N GLU A 27 -3.09 -16.51 -11.08
CA GLU A 27 -2.66 -16.59 -9.69
C GLU A 27 -1.89 -15.35 -9.26
N GLY A 28 -0.89 -14.94 -10.05
CA GLY A 28 -0.08 -13.76 -9.73
C GLY A 28 -0.90 -12.46 -9.75
N THR A 29 -1.89 -12.34 -10.63
CA THR A 29 -2.81 -11.20 -10.65
C THR A 29 -3.60 -11.09 -9.35
N ARG A 30 -4.10 -12.21 -8.80
CA ARG A 30 -4.80 -12.22 -7.51
C ARG A 30 -3.89 -11.77 -6.36
N LEU A 31 -2.62 -12.22 -6.37
CA LEU A 31 -1.64 -11.81 -5.36
C LEU A 31 -1.34 -10.31 -5.43
N VAL A 32 -1.12 -9.77 -6.63
CA VAL A 32 -0.90 -8.33 -6.84
C VAL A 32 -2.12 -7.52 -6.41
N TYR A 33 -3.34 -8.00 -6.67
CA TYR A 33 -4.56 -7.35 -6.19
C TYR A 33 -4.59 -7.22 -4.67
N VAL A 34 -4.28 -8.30 -3.93
CA VAL A 34 -4.21 -8.27 -2.46
C VAL A 34 -3.13 -7.30 -1.97
N LEU A 35 -1.95 -7.30 -2.61
CA LEU A 35 -0.88 -6.33 -2.30
C LEU A 35 -1.33 -4.89 -2.54
N GLY A 36 -2.14 -4.64 -3.57
CA GLY A 36 -2.77 -3.36 -3.84
C GLY A 36 -3.71 -2.92 -2.71
N GLN A 37 -4.56 -3.82 -2.21
CA GLN A 37 -5.43 -3.53 -1.06
C GLN A 37 -4.63 -3.18 0.21
N ILE A 38 -3.55 -3.91 0.48
CA ILE A 38 -2.65 -3.62 1.60
C ILE A 38 -2.00 -2.23 1.43
N THR A 39 -1.56 -1.91 0.21
CA THR A 39 -0.98 -0.59 -0.11
C THR A 39 -1.99 0.53 0.17
N SER A 40 -3.24 0.36 -0.24
CA SER A 40 -4.32 1.32 0.03
C SER A 40 -4.56 1.51 1.52
N MET A 41 -4.61 0.43 2.30
CA MET A 41 -4.83 0.51 3.76
C MET A 41 -3.68 1.24 4.49
N ILE A 42 -2.42 0.96 4.11
CA ILE A 42 -1.27 1.67 4.69
C ILE A 42 -1.34 3.16 4.37
N THR A 43 -1.61 3.49 3.09
CA THR A 43 -1.69 4.87 2.63
C THR A 43 -2.83 5.62 3.32
N ALA A 44 -4.00 5.00 3.47
CA ALA A 44 -5.14 5.57 4.19
C ALA A 44 -4.77 5.91 5.63
N GLY A 45 -4.18 4.96 6.37
CA GLY A 45 -3.77 5.21 7.75
C GLY A 45 -2.67 6.27 7.89
N GLU A 46 -1.76 6.40 6.91
CA GLU A 46 -0.78 7.50 6.87
C GLU A 46 -1.44 8.86 6.64
N LEU A 47 -2.43 8.92 5.74
CA LEU A 47 -3.18 10.14 5.47
C LEU A 47 -4.03 10.54 6.67
N GLU A 48 -4.74 9.61 7.30
CA GLU A 48 -5.52 9.86 8.52
C GLU A 48 -4.66 10.44 9.64
N ARG A 49 -3.46 9.89 9.88
CA ARG A 49 -2.53 10.44 10.87
C ARG A 49 -2.08 11.87 10.55
N ARG A 50 -1.83 12.16 9.28
CA ARG A 50 -1.41 13.50 8.84
C ARG A 50 -2.56 14.51 8.96
N ILE A 51 -3.78 14.09 8.59
CA ILE A 51 -4.99 14.90 8.73
C ILE A 51 -5.24 15.22 10.20
N ALA A 52 -5.23 14.21 11.08
CA ALA A 52 -5.43 14.42 12.52
C ALA A 52 -4.39 15.37 13.13
N ALA A 53 -3.14 15.35 12.66
CA ALA A 53 -2.12 16.28 13.10
C ALA A 53 -2.39 17.72 12.64
N LEU A 54 -2.90 17.90 11.42
CA LEU A 54 -3.30 19.21 10.90
C LEU A 54 -4.54 19.75 11.62
N GLU A 55 -5.55 18.90 11.85
CA GLU A 55 -6.76 19.26 12.58
C GLU A 55 -6.42 19.73 14.01
N ALA A 56 -5.55 19.00 14.71
CA ALA A 56 -5.09 19.41 16.05
C ALA A 56 -4.36 20.76 16.05
N MET A 57 -3.58 21.06 15.01
CA MET A 57 -2.89 22.37 14.89
C MET A 57 -3.88 23.50 14.59
N SER A 58 -4.88 23.25 13.74
CA SER A 58 -5.92 24.25 13.43
C SER A 58 -6.79 24.55 14.66
N ASP A 59 -7.18 23.51 15.41
CA ASP A 59 -7.97 23.67 16.63
C ASP A 59 -7.21 24.48 17.70
N ASP A 60 -5.88 24.36 17.77
CA ASP A 60 -5.03 25.16 18.65
C ASP A 60 -4.89 26.63 18.21
N GLU A 61 -5.03 26.93 16.91
CA GLU A 61 -4.99 28.32 16.38
C GLU A 61 -6.31 29.08 16.61
N ASP A 62 -7.42 28.36 16.71
CA ASP A 62 -8.77 28.89 16.94
C ASP A 62 -9.17 28.99 18.42
N ALA A 63 -8.36 28.46 19.35
CA ALA A 63 -8.59 28.42 20.81
C ALA A 63 -7.98 29.60 21.58
#